data_AF-A0A1J7IUM2-F1
#
_entry.id   AF-A0A1J7IUM2-F1
#
_cell.length_a   1.000
_cell.length_b   1.000
_cell.length_c   1.000
_cell.angle_alpha   90.00
_cell.angle_beta   90.00
_cell.angle_gamma   90.00
#
_symmetry.space_group_name_H-M   'P 1'
#
loop_
_entity.id
_entity.type
_entity.pdbx_description
1 polymer ?
#
loop_
_entity_poly.entity_id
_entity_poly.type
_entity_poly.pdbx_seq_one_letter_code
_entity_poly.pdbx_strand_id
1 'polypeptide(L)'
;MLGDTPAMYKVGMILLKGLLGQPRNPREAVGWLKRAAERADTDNPHALHELGLLYESAEGNDALVRDEAYAFRLFKQAADLGYKFSQYRMGAAYEYGLMGVPVDARLSIMWYSRAATQEEHQSELALSGWYLTGSEGVLQQSDTEAYLWARKAAMAGLAKAEYAMGYFTEVGIGVPANLEDAKRWYWRAAGEYSPGVEDVSL
;
A
#
# COMPACT_ATOMS: atom_id res chain seq x y z
N MET A 1 1.05 -24.01 27.74
CA MET A 1 1.36 -24.05 26.30
C MET A 1 0.66 -22.85 25.67
N LEU A 2 1.37 -21.75 25.44
CA LEU A 2 0.78 -20.54 24.84
C LEU A 2 0.57 -20.81 23.34
N GLY A 3 -0.59 -20.44 22.82
CA GLY A 3 -0.99 -20.73 21.43
C GLY A 3 -0.04 -20.12 20.38
N ASP A 4 -0.16 -20.60 19.16
CA ASP A 4 0.64 -20.18 18.00
C ASP A 4 0.23 -18.78 17.48
N THR A 5 1.20 -17.90 17.19
CA THR A 5 0.97 -16.50 16.78
C THR A 5 0.16 -16.39 15.47
N PRO A 6 0.53 -17.10 14.37
CA PRO A 6 -0.27 -17.14 13.16
C PRO A 6 -1.70 -17.64 13.39
N ALA A 7 -1.90 -18.63 14.25
CA ALA A 7 -3.24 -19.10 14.60
C ALA A 7 -4.06 -18.02 15.32
N MET A 8 -3.49 -17.29 16.28
CA MET A 8 -4.17 -16.17 16.95
C MET A 8 -4.58 -15.09 15.95
N TYR A 9 -3.68 -14.71 15.05
CA TYR A 9 -3.97 -13.78 13.96
C TYR A 9 -5.14 -14.28 13.10
N LYS A 10 -5.09 -15.56 12.67
CA LYS A 10 -6.13 -16.15 11.81
C LYS A 10 -7.49 -16.17 12.49
N VAL A 11 -7.56 -16.52 13.77
CA VAL A 11 -8.80 -16.47 14.57
C VAL A 11 -9.33 -15.04 14.64
N GLY A 12 -8.46 -14.06 14.90
CA GLY A 12 -8.81 -12.65 14.86
C GLY A 12 -9.47 -12.25 13.53
N MET A 13 -8.87 -12.64 12.40
CA MET A 13 -9.41 -12.33 11.07
C MET A 13 -10.72 -13.05 10.75
N ILE A 14 -10.89 -14.30 11.21
CA ILE A 14 -12.15 -15.05 11.06
C ILE A 14 -13.29 -14.32 11.76
N LEU A 15 -13.08 -13.92 13.01
CA LEU A 15 -14.08 -13.22 13.81
C LEU A 15 -14.34 -11.80 13.28
N LEU A 16 -13.31 -11.13 12.75
CA LEU A 16 -13.46 -9.78 12.20
C LEU A 16 -14.32 -9.77 10.93
N LYS A 17 -14.05 -10.72 10.02
CA LYS A 17 -14.65 -10.79 8.68
C LYS A 17 -15.85 -11.74 8.57
N GLY A 18 -16.12 -12.56 9.60
CA GLY A 18 -17.21 -13.54 9.58
C GLY A 18 -16.93 -14.71 8.62
N LEU A 19 -15.73 -15.28 8.69
CA LEU A 19 -15.28 -16.34 7.77
C LEU A 19 -15.56 -17.74 8.35
N LEU A 20 -15.43 -18.78 7.52
CA LEU A 20 -15.57 -20.19 7.92
C LEU A 20 -16.89 -20.51 8.65
N GLY A 21 -17.98 -19.83 8.28
CA GLY A 21 -19.30 -20.00 8.89
C GLY A 21 -19.43 -19.42 10.31
N GLN A 22 -18.47 -18.63 10.79
CA GLN A 22 -18.56 -17.92 12.05
C GLN A 22 -19.22 -16.55 11.88
N PRO A 23 -20.09 -16.12 12.82
CA PRO A 23 -20.62 -14.76 12.81
C PRO A 23 -19.50 -13.74 13.10
N ARG A 24 -19.68 -12.50 12.62
CA ARG A 24 -18.76 -11.41 12.94
C ARG A 24 -18.79 -11.11 14.44
N ASN A 25 -17.61 -11.05 15.06
CA ASN A 25 -17.40 -10.63 16.44
C ASN A 25 -16.17 -9.72 16.55
N PRO A 26 -16.29 -8.41 16.21
CA PRO A 26 -15.16 -7.47 16.21
C PRO A 26 -14.49 -7.31 17.58
N ARG A 27 -15.26 -7.36 18.68
CA ARG A 27 -14.72 -7.21 20.04
C ARG A 27 -13.76 -8.36 20.38
N GLU A 28 -14.16 -9.59 20.11
CA GLU A 28 -13.30 -10.75 20.34
C GLU A 28 -12.13 -10.80 19.34
N ALA A 29 -12.38 -10.41 18.08
CA ALA A 29 -11.34 -10.31 17.06
C ALA A 29 -10.18 -9.41 17.50
N VAL A 30 -10.49 -8.21 18.05
CA VAL A 30 -9.49 -7.28 18.58
C VAL A 30 -8.68 -7.93 19.71
N GLY A 31 -9.32 -8.70 20.59
CA GLY A 31 -8.62 -9.44 21.65
C GLY A 31 -7.60 -10.44 21.11
N TRP A 32 -7.96 -11.21 20.08
CA TRP A 32 -7.05 -12.15 19.42
C TRP A 32 -5.93 -11.45 18.66
N LEU A 33 -6.24 -10.37 17.94
CA LEU A 33 -5.26 -9.58 17.21
C LEU A 33 -4.25 -8.91 18.15
N LYS A 34 -4.67 -8.42 19.32
CA LYS A 34 -3.74 -7.89 20.35
C LYS A 34 -2.76 -8.95 20.85
N ARG A 35 -3.26 -10.15 21.18
CA ARG A 35 -2.41 -11.26 21.63
C ARG A 35 -1.41 -11.70 20.56
N ALA A 36 -1.82 -11.69 19.29
CA ALA A 36 -0.93 -11.97 18.17
C ALA A 36 0.12 -10.84 17.99
N ALA A 37 -0.30 -9.58 18.07
CA ALA A 37 0.56 -8.40 17.93
C ALA A 37 1.64 -8.32 19.02
N GLU A 38 1.32 -8.69 20.27
CA GLU A 38 2.29 -8.76 21.38
C GLU A 38 3.45 -9.74 21.13
N ARG A 39 3.24 -10.71 20.22
CA ARG A 39 4.19 -11.77 19.89
C ARG A 39 4.67 -11.68 18.44
N ALA A 40 4.42 -10.55 17.78
CA ALA A 40 4.78 -10.36 16.39
C ALA A 40 6.30 -10.34 16.22
N ASP A 41 6.75 -10.98 15.16
CA ASP A 41 8.13 -11.06 14.71
C ASP A 41 8.19 -10.82 13.19
N THR A 42 9.36 -10.98 12.58
CA THR A 42 9.57 -10.77 11.15
C THR A 42 8.72 -11.69 10.27
N ASP A 43 8.37 -12.87 10.78
CA ASP A 43 7.56 -13.85 10.05
C ASP A 43 6.06 -13.59 10.24
N ASN A 44 5.66 -12.97 11.36
CA ASN A 44 4.27 -12.76 11.77
C ASN A 44 3.89 -11.30 12.08
N PRO A 45 4.19 -10.31 11.21
CA PRO A 45 3.86 -8.90 11.48
C PRO A 45 2.40 -8.53 11.20
N HIS A 46 1.62 -9.42 10.57
CA HIS A 46 0.27 -9.15 10.06
C HIS A 46 -0.71 -8.59 11.10
N ALA A 47 -0.68 -9.12 12.33
CA ALA A 47 -1.60 -8.69 13.38
C ALA A 47 -1.38 -7.23 13.80
N LEU A 48 -0.13 -6.76 13.79
CA LEU A 48 0.18 -5.36 14.06
C LEU A 48 -0.44 -4.45 12.98
N HIS A 49 -0.31 -4.82 11.71
CA HIS A 49 -0.88 -4.05 10.61
C HIS A 49 -2.41 -3.99 10.69
N GLU A 50 -3.08 -5.14 10.84
CA GLU A 50 -4.54 -5.20 10.91
C GLU A 50 -5.07 -4.47 12.14
N LEU A 51 -4.39 -4.58 13.29
CA LEU A 51 -4.77 -3.81 14.47
C LEU A 51 -4.58 -2.30 14.25
N GLY A 52 -3.53 -1.90 13.55
CA GLY A 52 -3.31 -0.50 13.14
C GLY A 52 -4.45 0.03 12.28
N LEU A 53 -4.89 -0.74 11.28
CA LEU A 53 -6.04 -0.39 10.43
C LEU A 53 -7.31 -0.19 11.26
N LEU A 54 -7.58 -1.12 12.19
CA LEU A 54 -8.76 -1.05 13.04
C LEU A 54 -8.78 0.22 13.90
N TYR A 55 -7.67 0.57 14.55
CA TYR A 55 -7.61 1.78 15.38
C TYR A 55 -7.62 3.07 14.57
N GLU A 56 -7.10 3.06 13.35
CA GLU A 56 -7.16 4.20 12.44
C GLU A 56 -8.58 4.46 11.93
N SER A 57 -9.32 3.41 11.55
CA SER A 57 -10.63 3.51 10.90
C SER A 57 -11.82 3.39 11.86
N ALA A 58 -11.59 3.30 13.17
CA ALA A 58 -12.67 3.11 14.13
C ALA A 58 -13.65 4.30 14.13
N GLU A 59 -14.95 4.02 14.06
CA GLU A 59 -16.02 5.02 14.03
C GLU A 59 -16.49 5.45 15.43
N GLY A 60 -15.82 5.00 16.51
CA GLY A 60 -16.15 5.38 17.88
C GLY A 60 -17.36 4.66 18.46
N ASN A 61 -17.41 3.33 18.33
CA ASN A 61 -18.45 2.49 18.96
C ASN A 61 -17.89 1.70 20.15
N ASP A 62 -18.76 0.99 20.90
CA ASP A 62 -18.43 0.26 22.13
C ASP A 62 -17.35 -0.85 22.00
N ALA A 63 -16.91 -1.19 20.78
CA ALA A 63 -15.87 -2.19 20.56
C ALA A 63 -14.47 -1.58 20.36
N LEU A 64 -14.40 -0.36 19.81
CA LEU A 64 -13.12 0.27 19.46
C LEU A 64 -13.28 1.79 19.32
N VAL A 65 -12.40 2.52 19.99
CA VAL A 65 -12.26 3.97 19.85
C VAL A 65 -11.08 4.27 18.95
N ARG A 66 -11.25 5.25 18.04
CA ARG A 66 -10.20 5.71 17.14
C ARG A 66 -8.99 6.23 17.93
N ASP A 67 -7.81 5.74 17.60
CA ASP A 67 -6.56 6.17 18.21
C ASP A 67 -5.44 6.14 17.16
N GLU A 68 -5.26 7.28 16.49
CA GLU A 68 -4.28 7.43 15.41
C GLU A 68 -2.83 7.28 15.91
N ALA A 69 -2.54 7.73 17.13
CA ALA A 69 -1.19 7.63 17.70
C ALA A 69 -0.85 6.16 18.03
N TYR A 70 -1.82 5.38 18.49
CA TYR A 70 -1.63 3.94 18.66
C TYR A 70 -1.54 3.21 17.32
N ALA A 71 -2.39 3.55 16.34
CA ALA A 71 -2.31 3.01 14.99
C ALA A 71 -0.92 3.24 14.37
N PHE A 72 -0.39 4.47 14.49
CA PHE A 72 0.96 4.81 14.02
C PHE A 72 2.04 3.91 14.66
N ARG A 73 1.98 3.70 15.98
CA ARG A 73 2.94 2.81 16.67
C ARG A 73 2.87 1.38 16.16
N LEU A 74 1.66 0.87 15.92
CA LEU A 74 1.44 -0.47 15.38
C LEU A 74 1.96 -0.61 13.95
N PHE A 75 1.65 0.35 13.07
CA PHE A 75 2.19 0.38 11.71
C PHE A 75 3.72 0.48 11.72
N LYS A 76 4.28 1.35 12.55
CA LYS A 76 5.73 1.49 12.67
C LYS A 76 6.38 0.19 13.10
N GLN A 77 5.85 -0.48 14.13
CA GLN A 77 6.38 -1.77 14.58
C GLN A 77 6.33 -2.82 13.47
N ALA A 78 5.21 -2.94 12.75
CA ALA A 78 5.09 -3.85 11.62
C ALA A 78 6.05 -3.50 10.46
N ALA A 79 6.25 -2.20 10.21
CA ALA A 79 7.15 -1.71 9.16
C ALA A 79 8.63 -1.97 9.50
N ASP A 80 9.00 -1.81 10.77
CA ASP A 80 10.32 -2.14 11.31
C ASP A 80 10.59 -3.66 11.23
N LEU A 81 9.55 -4.49 11.38
CA LEU A 81 9.60 -5.94 11.14
C LEU A 81 9.60 -6.34 9.65
N GLY A 82 9.59 -5.36 8.73
CA GLY A 82 9.70 -5.61 7.30
C GLY A 82 8.38 -5.66 6.54
N TYR A 83 7.22 -5.50 7.19
CA TYR A 83 5.93 -5.70 6.51
C TYR A 83 5.63 -4.60 5.50
N LYS A 84 5.67 -4.94 4.20
CA LYS A 84 5.59 -3.97 3.10
C LYS A 84 4.36 -3.06 3.13
N PHE A 85 3.19 -3.59 3.49
CA PHE A 85 1.98 -2.78 3.57
C PHE A 85 2.04 -1.75 4.70
N SER A 86 2.66 -2.08 5.84
CA SER A 86 2.91 -1.10 6.89
C SER A 86 4.00 -0.11 6.50
N GLN A 87 5.04 -0.53 5.79
CA GLN A 87 6.03 0.40 5.25
C GLN A 87 5.39 1.41 4.29
N TYR A 88 4.46 0.98 3.42
CA TYR A 88 3.63 1.88 2.62
C TYR A 88 2.84 2.87 3.51
N ARG A 89 2.17 2.38 4.57
CA ARG A 89 1.46 3.26 5.53
C ARG A 89 2.38 4.30 6.16
N MET A 90 3.62 3.93 6.52
CA MET A 90 4.60 4.85 7.05
C MET A 90 5.04 5.89 6.00
N GLY A 91 5.25 5.46 4.75
CA GLY A 91 5.55 6.36 3.63
C GLY A 91 4.48 7.43 3.46
N ALA A 92 3.21 7.02 3.47
CA ALA A 92 2.06 7.92 3.35
C ALA A 92 1.90 8.83 4.58
N ALA A 93 2.18 8.31 5.78
CA ALA A 93 2.12 9.11 7.00
C ALA A 93 3.08 10.31 6.95
N TYR A 94 4.31 10.10 6.50
CA TYR A 94 5.30 11.17 6.36
C TYR A 94 5.12 11.99 5.08
N GLU A 95 4.47 11.48 4.03
CA GLU A 95 4.16 12.28 2.83
C GLU A 95 3.10 13.34 3.14
N TYR A 96 2.01 12.92 3.80
CA TYR A 96 0.82 13.75 4.00
C TYR A 96 0.65 14.29 5.43
N GLY A 97 1.57 13.97 6.34
CA GLY A 97 1.50 14.39 7.74
C GLY A 97 0.33 13.75 8.50
N LEU A 98 0.10 12.45 8.30
CA LEU A 98 -1.02 11.71 8.89
C LEU A 98 -0.67 11.21 10.30
N MET A 99 -1.69 10.84 11.08
CA MET A 99 -1.52 10.24 12.42
C MET A 99 -0.65 11.08 13.37
N GLY A 100 -0.68 12.41 13.21
CA GLY A 100 0.01 13.35 14.07
C GLY A 100 1.52 13.50 13.85
N VAL A 101 2.09 12.93 12.78
CA VAL A 101 3.49 13.20 12.41
C VAL A 101 3.60 14.35 11.40
N PRO A 102 4.69 15.14 11.43
CA PRO A 102 4.92 16.16 10.42
C PRO A 102 5.27 15.54 9.07
N VAL A 103 5.05 16.30 8.00
CA VAL A 103 5.53 15.94 6.66
C VAL A 103 7.06 15.86 6.66
N ASP A 104 7.60 14.76 6.15
CA ASP A 104 9.03 14.51 5.99
C ASP A 104 9.28 13.70 4.72
N ALA A 105 9.73 14.38 3.67
CA ALA A 105 10.00 13.76 2.37
C ALA A 105 11.06 12.65 2.46
N ARG A 106 12.10 12.82 3.30
CA ARG A 106 13.18 11.85 3.43
C ARG A 106 12.67 10.55 4.04
N LEU A 107 11.88 10.65 5.11
CA LEU A 107 11.28 9.47 5.74
C LEU A 107 10.22 8.83 4.84
N SER A 108 9.42 9.63 4.14
CA SER A 108 8.43 9.13 3.17
C SER A 108 9.10 8.29 2.07
N ILE A 109 10.08 8.87 1.38
CA ILE A 109 10.84 8.19 0.30
C ILE A 109 11.55 6.95 0.83
N MET A 110 12.15 7.01 2.02
CA MET A 110 12.81 5.86 2.64
C MET A 110 11.84 4.70 2.85
N TRP A 111 10.66 4.97 3.41
CA TRP A 111 9.67 3.92 3.70
C TRP A 111 9.03 3.35 2.44
N TYR A 112 8.66 4.20 1.47
CA TYR A 112 8.17 3.72 0.19
C TYR A 112 9.22 2.91 -0.56
N SER A 113 10.49 3.32 -0.52
CA SER A 113 11.59 2.55 -1.12
C SER A 113 11.69 1.14 -0.54
N ARG A 114 11.61 1.00 0.79
CA ARG A 114 11.60 -0.32 1.45
C ARG A 114 10.40 -1.17 1.02
N ALA A 115 9.20 -0.58 0.98
CA ALA A 115 8.00 -1.29 0.55
C ALA A 115 8.08 -1.72 -0.93
N ALA A 116 8.56 -0.84 -1.81
CA ALA A 116 8.71 -1.07 -3.24
C ALA A 116 9.74 -2.16 -3.58
N THR A 117 10.80 -2.34 -2.77
CA THR A 117 11.72 -3.49 -2.93
C THR A 117 11.05 -4.84 -2.72
N GLN A 118 9.88 -4.86 -2.07
CA GLN A 118 9.06 -6.04 -1.82
C GLN A 118 7.82 -6.10 -2.72
N GLU A 119 7.80 -5.35 -3.82
CA GLU A 119 6.69 -5.31 -4.78
C GLU A 119 5.40 -4.84 -4.11
N GLU A 120 5.48 -3.76 -3.32
CA GLU A 120 4.32 -3.01 -2.89
C GLU A 120 4.05 -1.91 -3.93
N HIS A 121 3.10 -2.17 -4.84
CA HIS A 121 2.91 -1.36 -6.04
C HIS A 121 2.31 0.03 -5.77
N GLN A 122 1.63 0.25 -4.63
CA GLN A 122 1.22 1.61 -4.25
C GLN A 122 2.45 2.47 -3.92
N SER A 123 3.46 1.89 -3.27
CA SER A 123 4.73 2.54 -2.94
C SER A 123 5.57 2.81 -4.18
N GLU A 124 5.56 1.89 -5.16
CA GLU A 124 6.18 2.14 -6.47
C GLU A 124 5.54 3.35 -7.16
N LEU A 125 4.21 3.42 -7.19
CA LEU A 125 3.51 4.59 -7.74
C LEU A 125 3.79 5.88 -6.94
N ALA A 126 3.90 5.79 -5.61
CA ALA A 126 4.25 6.94 -4.77
C ALA A 126 5.68 7.43 -5.05
N LEU A 127 6.65 6.51 -5.24
CA LEU A 127 8.01 6.87 -5.65
C LEU A 127 8.02 7.54 -7.02
N SER A 128 7.17 7.09 -7.96
CA SER A 128 6.98 7.81 -9.22
C SER A 128 6.57 9.27 -8.98
N GLY A 129 5.63 9.53 -8.07
CA GLY A 129 5.24 10.90 -7.70
C GLY A 129 6.39 11.72 -7.10
N TRP A 130 7.18 11.10 -6.21
CA TRP A 130 8.36 11.73 -5.62
C TRP A 130 9.44 12.06 -6.65
N TYR A 131 9.73 11.18 -7.61
CA TYR A 131 10.68 11.47 -8.69
C TYR A 131 10.14 12.50 -9.68
N LEU A 132 8.83 12.51 -9.94
CA LEU A 132 8.21 13.48 -10.85
C LEU A 132 8.33 14.91 -10.31
N THR A 133 8.21 15.07 -8.99
CA THR A 133 8.22 16.38 -8.33
C THR A 133 9.59 16.78 -7.78
N GLY A 134 10.38 15.80 -7.35
CA GLY A 134 11.61 16.02 -6.58
C GLY A 134 11.34 16.55 -5.16
N SER A 135 12.41 16.68 -4.38
CA SER A 135 12.40 17.29 -3.06
C SER A 135 13.77 17.91 -2.76
N GLU A 136 13.80 19.22 -2.51
CA GLU A 136 15.04 19.97 -2.34
C GLU A 136 15.94 19.36 -1.25
N GLY A 137 17.21 19.07 -1.59
CA GLY A 137 18.18 18.46 -0.67
C GLY A 137 17.91 17.00 -0.27
N VAL A 138 16.86 16.37 -0.81
CA VAL A 138 16.47 14.99 -0.50
C VAL A 138 16.49 14.11 -1.76
N LEU A 139 15.81 14.54 -2.83
CA LEU A 139 15.64 13.78 -4.05
C LEU A 139 15.62 14.71 -5.27
N GLN A 140 16.49 14.45 -6.23
CA GLN A 140 16.46 15.19 -7.49
C GLN A 140 15.26 14.73 -8.33
N GLN A 141 14.56 15.70 -8.94
CA GLN A 141 13.52 15.43 -9.90
C GLN A 141 14.08 14.65 -11.10
N SER A 142 13.34 13.65 -11.58
CA SER A 142 13.69 12.86 -12.76
C SER A 142 12.45 12.23 -13.39
N ASP A 143 12.07 12.70 -14.58
CA ASP A 143 10.99 12.11 -15.37
C ASP A 143 11.25 10.64 -15.73
N THR A 144 12.51 10.27 -15.98
CA THR A 144 12.89 8.89 -16.34
C THR A 144 12.60 7.92 -15.18
N GLU A 145 13.14 8.19 -13.99
CA GLU A 145 12.82 7.41 -12.78
C GLU A 145 11.32 7.40 -12.48
N ALA A 146 10.63 8.54 -12.60
CA ALA A 146 9.18 8.60 -12.41
C ALA A 146 8.46 7.61 -13.32
N TYR A 147 8.76 7.65 -14.62
CA TYR A 147 8.21 6.73 -15.61
C TYR A 147 8.51 5.27 -15.28
N LEU A 148 9.75 4.93 -14.89
CA LEU A 148 10.14 3.56 -14.59
C LEU A 148 9.40 2.99 -13.38
N TRP A 149 9.24 3.78 -12.32
CA TRP A 149 8.48 3.38 -11.14
C TRP A 149 6.98 3.22 -11.42
N ALA A 150 6.37 4.17 -12.14
CA ALA A 150 4.97 4.05 -12.57
C ALA A 150 4.76 2.82 -13.45
N ARG A 151 5.69 2.57 -14.38
CA ARG A 151 5.63 1.40 -15.28
C ARG A 151 5.69 0.10 -14.51
N LYS A 152 6.55 0.01 -13.49
CA LYS A 152 6.66 -1.19 -12.64
C LYS A 152 5.31 -1.50 -11.95
N ALA A 153 4.69 -0.49 -11.34
CA ALA A 153 3.37 -0.65 -10.71
C ALA A 153 2.26 -0.97 -11.71
N ALA A 154 2.28 -0.34 -12.89
CA ALA A 154 1.31 -0.56 -13.96
C ALA A 154 1.42 -1.97 -14.57
N MET A 155 2.63 -2.51 -14.69
CA MET A 155 2.86 -3.88 -15.15
C MET A 155 2.31 -4.93 -14.17
N ALA A 156 2.20 -4.59 -12.88
CA ALA A 156 1.52 -5.41 -11.88
C ALA A 156 -0.01 -5.25 -11.87
N GLY A 157 -0.57 -4.48 -12.80
CA GLY A 157 -2.03 -4.28 -12.94
C GLY A 157 -2.60 -3.24 -11.96
N LEU A 158 -1.76 -2.37 -11.39
CA LEU A 158 -2.29 -1.29 -10.55
C LEU A 158 -2.96 -0.24 -11.44
N ALA A 159 -4.30 -0.21 -11.48
CA ALA A 159 -5.08 0.67 -12.34
C ALA A 159 -4.69 2.17 -12.25
N LYS A 160 -4.37 2.67 -11.05
CA LYS A 160 -3.88 4.05 -10.87
C LYS A 160 -2.55 4.29 -11.58
N ALA A 161 -1.65 3.31 -11.57
CA ALA A 161 -0.37 3.41 -12.26
C ALA A 161 -0.55 3.22 -13.77
N GLU A 162 -1.47 2.37 -14.22
CA GLU A 162 -1.83 2.26 -15.64
C GLU A 162 -2.37 3.59 -16.18
N TYR A 163 -3.21 4.29 -15.40
CA TYR A 163 -3.64 5.65 -15.73
C TYR A 163 -2.45 6.62 -15.80
N ALA A 164 -1.54 6.58 -14.81
CA ALA A 164 -0.34 7.42 -14.82
C ALA A 164 0.53 7.15 -16.06
N MET A 165 0.65 5.88 -16.48
CA MET A 165 1.36 5.51 -17.71
C MET A 165 0.68 6.05 -18.97
N GLY A 166 -0.65 6.06 -19.02
CA GLY A 166 -1.41 6.72 -20.08
C GLY A 166 -1.05 8.20 -20.15
N TYR A 167 -1.10 8.90 -19.02
CA TYR A 167 -0.76 10.32 -18.94
C TYR A 167 0.69 10.63 -19.29
N PHE A 168 1.65 9.86 -18.75
CA PHE A 168 3.07 10.04 -19.05
C PHE A 168 3.37 9.82 -20.53
N THR A 169 2.75 8.81 -21.14
CA THR A 169 2.93 8.52 -22.57
C THR A 169 2.19 9.53 -23.47
N GLU A 170 1.09 10.11 -23.00
CA GLU A 170 0.37 11.17 -23.72
C GLU A 170 1.18 12.47 -23.77
N VAL A 171 1.73 12.88 -22.63
CA VAL A 171 2.45 14.17 -22.48
C VAL A 171 3.93 14.07 -22.84
N GLY A 172 4.51 12.87 -22.77
CA GLY A 172 5.93 12.63 -23.02
C GLY A 172 6.83 12.74 -21.78
N ILE A 173 6.33 12.32 -20.61
CA ILE A 173 7.08 12.31 -19.35
C ILE A 173 7.93 11.04 -19.26
N GLY A 174 9.25 11.18 -19.36
CA GLY A 174 10.20 10.08 -19.27
C GLY A 174 10.21 9.12 -20.46
N VAL A 175 9.33 9.36 -21.45
CA VAL A 175 9.18 8.59 -22.69
C VAL A 175 8.74 9.55 -23.81
N PRO A 176 9.08 9.32 -25.09
CA PRO A 176 8.47 10.08 -26.18
C PRO A 176 6.95 9.95 -26.19
N ALA A 177 6.25 11.05 -26.49
CA ALA A 177 4.80 11.05 -26.54
C ALA A 177 4.27 10.08 -27.62
N ASN A 178 3.27 9.27 -27.27
CA ASN A 178 2.59 8.36 -28.19
C ASN A 178 1.11 8.19 -27.80
N LEU A 179 0.22 8.79 -28.58
CA LEU A 179 -1.22 8.78 -28.32
C LEU A 179 -1.84 7.38 -28.41
N GLU A 180 -1.34 6.51 -29.28
CA GLU A 180 -1.87 5.14 -29.41
C GLU A 180 -1.51 4.28 -28.22
N ASP A 181 -0.27 4.39 -27.72
CA ASP A 181 0.15 3.68 -26.50
C ASP A 181 -0.53 4.27 -25.25
N ALA A 182 -0.71 5.59 -25.18
CA ALA A 182 -1.45 6.23 -24.10
C ALA A 182 -2.90 5.72 -24.02
N LYS A 183 -3.60 5.62 -25.15
CA LYS A 183 -4.94 5.01 -25.22
C LYS A 183 -4.90 3.60 -24.64
N ARG A 184 -3.98 2.74 -25.09
CA ARG A 184 -3.87 1.35 -24.59
C ARG A 184 -3.75 1.30 -23.07
N TRP A 185 -2.94 2.17 -22.48
CA TRP A 185 -2.81 2.29 -21.02
C TRP A 185 -4.11 2.74 -20.34
N TYR A 186 -4.80 3.74 -20.88
CA TYR A 186 -6.09 4.17 -20.34
C TYR A 186 -7.17 3.09 -20.42
N TRP A 187 -7.25 2.33 -21.53
CA TRP A 187 -8.18 1.21 -21.67
C TRP A 187 -7.89 0.08 -20.67
N ARG A 188 -6.60 -0.19 -20.39
CA ARG A 188 -6.20 -1.10 -19.31
C ARG A 188 -6.67 -0.61 -17.93
N ALA A 189 -6.41 0.66 -17.63
CA ALA A 189 -6.82 1.27 -16.37
C ALA A 189 -8.34 1.24 -16.14
N ALA A 190 -9.13 1.33 -17.22
CA ALA A 190 -10.59 1.20 -17.19
C ALA A 190 -11.10 -0.24 -17.00
N GLY A 191 -10.22 -1.25 -17.05
CA GLY A 191 -10.58 -2.66 -17.00
C GLY A 191 -11.17 -3.21 -18.30
N GLU A 192 -11.06 -2.45 -19.40
CA GLU A 192 -11.65 -2.77 -20.71
C GLU A 192 -10.61 -3.27 -21.72
N TYR A 193 -9.40 -3.59 -21.28
CA TYR A 193 -8.39 -4.21 -22.15
C TYR A 193 -8.75 -5.66 -22.47
N SER A 194 -9.52 -5.85 -23.53
CA SER A 194 -9.43 -7.07 -24.35
C SER A 194 -8.22 -6.91 -25.26
N PRO A 195 -7.17 -7.73 -25.16
CA PRO A 195 -6.23 -7.85 -26.27
C PRO A 195 -7.04 -8.35 -27.46
N GLY A 196 -7.37 -7.45 -28.39
CA GLY A 196 -8.11 -7.81 -29.60
C GLY A 196 -7.40 -8.97 -30.28
N VAL A 197 -8.09 -10.06 -30.59
CA VAL A 197 -8.55 -10.30 -31.95
C VAL A 197 -7.59 -9.65 -32.95
N GLU A 198 -6.40 -10.23 -33.08
CA GLU A 198 -5.67 -10.09 -34.32
C GLU A 198 -6.57 -10.71 -35.39
N ASP A 199 -6.97 -9.87 -36.34
CA ASP A 199 -7.58 -10.26 -37.59
C ASP A 199 -6.60 -11.20 -38.32
N VAL A 200 -6.67 -12.50 -38.02
CA VAL A 200 -6.01 -13.54 -38.81
C VAL A 200 -6.95 -13.87 -39.97
N SER A 201 -7.06 -12.94 -40.90
CA SER A 201 -7.57 -13.20 -42.24
C SER A 201 -6.40 -13.52 -43.16
N LEU A 202 -6.04 -14.81 -43.24
CA LEU A 202 -5.46 -15.45 -44.43
C LEU A 202 -6.02 -16.88 -44.55
#